data_AF-A0A7T8GL90-F1
#
_entry.id   AF-A0A7T8GL90-F1
#
_cell.length_a   1.000
_cell.length_b   1.000
_cell.length_c   1.000
_cell.angle_alpha   90.00
_cell.angle_beta   90.00
_cell.angle_gamma   90.00
#
_symmetry.space_group_name_H-M   'P 1'
#
loop_
_entity.id
_entity.type
_entity.pdbx_description
1 polymer ?
#
loop_
_entity_poly.entity_id
_entity_poly.type
_entity_poly.pdbx_seq_one_letter_code
_entity_poly.pdbx_strand_id
1 'polypeptide(L)' 'MFLERDVRIRVHALLEAGKTPTEISRQLGISRPTVYKVKALRGRSGRVQRSL' A
#
# COMPACT_ATOMS: atom_id res chain seq x y z
N MET A 1 -13.55 7.87 0.50
CA MET A 1 -13.06 6.84 1.43
C MET A 1 -11.77 7.35 2.06
N PHE A 2 -11.85 7.76 3.33
CA PHE A 2 -10.67 8.11 4.11
C PHE A 2 -10.12 6.80 4.68
N LEU A 3 -8.95 6.39 4.20
CA LEU A 3 -8.22 5.27 4.81
C LEU A 3 -7.41 5.86 5.96
N GLU A 4 -7.54 5.30 7.16
CA GLU A 4 -6.76 5.75 8.31
C GLU A 4 -5.26 5.70 7.99
N ARG A 5 -4.50 6.67 8.52
CA ARG A 5 -3.06 6.80 8.25
C ARG A 5 -2.35 5.50 8.63
N ASP A 6 -2.73 4.88 9.73
CA ASP A 6 -2.17 3.61 10.22
C ASP A 6 -2.38 2.45 9.25
N VAL A 7 -3.55 2.36 8.62
CA VAL A 7 -3.84 1.30 7.63
C VAL A 7 -2.94 1.48 6.41
N ARG A 8 -2.71 2.72 5.96
CA ARG A 8 -1.81 3.00 4.83
C ARG A 8 -0.37 2.61 5.14
N ILE A 9 0.12 2.95 6.34
CA ILE A 9 1.48 2.61 6.79
C ILE A 9 1.65 1.09 6.85
N ARG A 10 0.67 0.38 7.43
CA ARG A 10 0.69 -1.09 7.51
C ARG A 10 0.67 -1.76 6.14
N VAL A 11 -0.15 -1.27 5.20
CA VAL A 11 -0.16 -1.78 3.83
C VAL A 11 1.20 -1.59 3.16
N HIS A 12 1.85 -0.44 3.34
CA HIS A 12 3.19 -0.21 2.79
C HIS A 12 4.23 -1.14 3.40
N ALA A 13 4.27 -1.28 4.73
CA ALA A 13 5.21 -2.18 5.40
C ALA A 13 5.07 -3.64 4.91
N LEU A 14 3.85 -4.12 4.71
CA LEU A 14 3.60 -5.47 4.20
C LEU A 14 3.99 -5.62 2.72
N LEU A 15 3.78 -4.60 1.90
CA LEU A 15 4.26 -4.59 0.51
C LEU A 15 5.79 -4.65 0.43
N GLU A 16 6.51 -3.93 1.31
CA GLU A 16 7.98 -4.00 1.39
C GLU A 16 8.47 -5.37 1.87
N ALA A 17 7.71 -6.02 2.76
CA ALA A 17 7.96 -7.39 3.20
C ALA A 17 7.65 -8.45 2.13
N GLY A 18 7.30 -8.04 0.89
CA GLY A 18 7.04 -8.95 -0.22
C GLY A 18 5.67 -9.60 -0.22
N LYS A 19 4.75 -9.19 0.67
CA LYS A 19 3.39 -9.74 0.71
C LYS A 19 2.59 -9.35 -0.51
N THR A 20 1.79 -10.29 -1.02
CA THR A 20 0.88 -10.02 -2.14
C THR A 20 -0.33 -9.20 -1.68
N PRO A 21 -0.96 -8.41 -2.56
CA PRO A 21 -2.16 -7.65 -2.21
C PRO A 21 -3.32 -8.49 -1.66
N THR A 22 -3.40 -9.77 -2.05
CA THR A 22 -4.39 -10.73 -1.55
C THR A 22 -4.12 -11.12 -0.10
N GLU A 23 -2.86 -11.39 0.25
CA GLU A 23 -2.48 -11.67 1.65
C GLU A 23 -2.72 -10.45 2.53
N ILE A 24 -2.34 -9.26 2.07
CA ILE A 24 -2.53 -8.00 2.81
C ILE A 24 -4.01 -7.74 3.06
N SER A 25 -4.85 -7.98 2.04
CA SER A 25 -6.31 -7.85 2.17
C SER A 25 -6.87 -8.78 3.24
N ARG A 26 -6.47 -10.06 3.24
CA ARG A 26 -6.89 -11.04 4.27
C ARG A 26 -6.38 -10.67 5.65
N GLN A 27 -5.13 -10.22 5.76
CA GLN A 27 -4.48 -9.92 7.03
C GLN A 27 -5.02 -8.64 7.69
N LEU A 28 -5.34 -7.61 6.90
CA LEU A 28 -5.83 -6.32 7.42
C LEU A 28 -7.35 -6.18 7.38
N GLY A 29 -8.08 -7.15 6.83
CA GLY A 29 -9.53 -7.09 6.69
C GLY A 29 -10.01 -5.99 5.72
N ILE A 30 -9.16 -5.55 4.80
CA ILE A 30 -9.49 -4.49 3.83
C ILE A 30 -9.70 -5.05 2.43
N SER A 31 -10.50 -4.34 1.62
CA SER A 31 -10.77 -4.77 0.24
C SER A 31 -9.49 -4.77 -0.61
N ARG A 32 -9.36 -5.76 -1.51
CA ARG A 32 -8.24 -5.82 -2.49
C ARG A 32 -8.11 -4.52 -3.31
N PRO A 33 -9.20 -3.90 -3.82
CA PRO A 33 -9.11 -2.61 -4.52
C PRO A 33 -8.45 -1.50 -3.70
N THR A 34 -8.69 -1.46 -2.38
CA THR A 34 -8.04 -0.51 -1.48
C THR A 34 -6.53 -0.72 -1.44
N VAL A 35 -6.08 -1.98 -1.36
CA VAL A 35 -4.64 -2.31 -1.38
C VAL A 35 -3.98 -1.87 -2.68
N TYR A 36 -4.63 -2.10 -3.84
CA TYR A 36 -4.13 -1.64 -5.14
C TYR A 36 -4.07 -0.12 -5.25
N LYS A 37 -5.06 0.61 -4.72
CA LYS A 37 -5.01 2.09 -4.66
C LYS A 37 -3.81 2.57 -3.85
N VAL A 38 -3.56 1.98 -2.68
CA VAL A 38 -2.40 2.33 -1.84
C VAL A 38 -1.08 2.02 -2.55
N LYS A 39 -0.97 0.84 -3.19
CA LYS A 39 0.19 0.47 -4.01
C LYS A 39 0.43 1.48 -5.15
N ALA A 40 -0.62 1.91 -5.85
CA ALA A 40 -0.51 2.84 -6.97
C ALA A 40 -0.09 4.26 -6.53
N LEU A 41 -0.56 4.70 -5.36
CA LEU A 41 -0.16 5.98 -4.77
C LEU A 41 1.34 6.03 -4.43
N ARG A 42 1.95 4.89 -4.05
CA ARG A 42 3.41 4.77 -3.87
C ARG A 42 4.17 5.11 -5.15
N GLY A 43 3.69 4.63 -6.30
CA GLY A 43 4.32 4.85 -7.61
C GLY A 43 4.37 6.33 -8.02
N ARG A 44 3.46 7.17 -7.51
CA ARG A 44 3.48 8.62 -7.76
C ARG A 44 4.49 9.36 -6.88
N SER A 45 4.70 8.89 -5.65
CA SER A 45 5.68 9.50 -4.72
C SER A 45 7.13 9.12 -5.03
N GLY A 46 7.36 7.92 -5.60
CA GLY A 46 8.70 7.45 -5.98
C GLY A 46 9.30 8.09 -7.24
N ARG A 47 8.50 8.74 -8.09
CA ARG A 47 9.00 9.45 -9.28
C ARG A 47 9.80 10.71 -8.98
N VAL A 48 9.68 11.24 -7.76
CA VAL A 48 10.38 12.44 -7.28
C VAL A 48 11.77 12.10 -6.68
N GLN A 49 12.06 10.83 -6.38
CA GLN A 49 13.29 10.43 -5.67
C GLN A 49 14.35 9.71 -6.52
N ARG A 50 14.12 9.47 -7.82
CA ARG A 50 15.17 8.97 -8.74
C ARG A 50 15.69 10.08 -9.65
N SER A 51 16.21 11.12 -9.03
CA SER A 51 17.04 12.13 -9.70
C SER A 51 18.08 12.58 -8.67
N LEU A 52 19.18 11.83 -8.57
CA LEU A 52 20.49 12.22 -8.04
C LEU A 52 21.43 11.02 -8.27
#